data_AF-A0A7J4KSH7-F1
#
_entry.id   AF-A0A7J4KSH7-F1
#
_cell.length_a   1.000
_cell.length_b   1.000
_cell.length_c   1.000
_cell.angle_alpha   90.00
_cell.angle_beta   90.00
_cell.angle_gamma   90.00
#
_symmetry.space_group_name_H-M   'P 1'
#
loop_
_entity.id
_entity.type
_entity.pdbx_description
1 polymer ?
#
loop_
_entity_poly.entity_id
_entity_poly.type
_entity_poly.pdbx_seq_one_letter_code
_entity_poly.pdbx_strand_id
1 'polypeptide(L)'
;MKTNVTFSIGSVALIEKADAQTGFFRDVFGGLGGRARDFIPSVKLLMVNKLEDSVAIHRLMDFTPKEKLTILGFGKKKSDRSFNRTVEYLGENSQFVMDKYQQWTKKNGLVDKTQNVDFSSSYFE
;
A
#
# COMPACT_ATOMS: atom_id res chain seq x y z
N MET A 1 -10.85 -2.88 -30.68
CA MET A 1 -11.65 -3.74 -29.77
C MET A 1 -11.39 -3.28 -28.34
N LYS A 2 -12.43 -2.95 -27.56
CA LYS A 2 -12.30 -2.82 -26.10
C LYS A 2 -12.20 -4.23 -25.54
N THR A 3 -11.01 -4.63 -25.10
CA THR A 3 -10.80 -5.90 -24.40
C THR A 3 -11.49 -5.80 -23.05
N ASN A 4 -12.37 -6.75 -22.73
CA ASN A 4 -12.92 -6.85 -21.37
C ASN A 4 -11.77 -7.22 -20.43
N VAL A 5 -11.51 -6.37 -19.44
CA VAL A 5 -10.51 -6.61 -18.41
C VAL A 5 -11.23 -7.08 -17.17
N THR A 6 -10.97 -8.33 -16.74
CA THR A 6 -11.41 -8.85 -15.46
C THR A 6 -10.24 -8.74 -14.48
N PHE A 7 -10.45 -8.09 -13.34
CA PHE A 7 -9.46 -8.01 -12.25
C PHE A 7 -10.15 -8.14 -10.89
N SER A 8 -9.42 -8.68 -9.90
CA SER A 8 -9.94 -8.78 -8.54
C SER A 8 -10.03 -7.39 -7.90
N ILE A 9 -11.18 -7.12 -7.29
CA ILE A 9 -11.42 -5.90 -6.49
C ILE A 9 -11.42 -6.20 -4.98
N GLY A 10 -11.33 -7.47 -4.58
CA GLY A 10 -11.47 -7.88 -3.17
C GLY A 10 -10.45 -7.19 -2.26
N SER A 11 -9.17 -7.22 -2.64
CA SER A 11 -8.09 -6.58 -1.89
C SER A 11 -8.23 -5.06 -1.86
N VAL A 12 -8.70 -4.45 -2.96
CA VAL A 12 -8.98 -3.00 -3.02
C VAL A 12 -10.11 -2.65 -2.05
N ALA A 13 -11.24 -3.36 -2.11
CA ALA A 13 -12.38 -3.13 -1.23
C ALA A 13 -12.03 -3.34 0.24
N LEU A 14 -11.17 -4.33 0.55
CA LEU A 14 -10.68 -4.58 1.90
C LEU A 14 -9.90 -3.38 2.45
N ILE A 15 -8.90 -2.89 1.70
CA ILE A 15 -8.08 -1.77 2.17
C ILE A 15 -8.88 -0.47 2.29
N GLU A 16 -9.83 -0.21 1.37
CA GLU A 16 -10.68 0.98 1.44
C GLU A 16 -11.63 0.92 2.64
N LYS A 17 -12.23 -0.25 2.91
CA LYS A 17 -13.10 -0.43 4.08
C LYS A 17 -12.33 -0.26 5.39
N ALA A 18 -11.14 -0.86 5.48
CA ALA A 18 -10.28 -0.71 6.65
C ALA A 18 -9.84 0.74 6.86
N ASP A 19 -9.45 1.44 5.80
CA ASP A 19 -9.08 2.85 5.86
C ASP A 19 -10.26 3.75 6.24
N ALA A 20 -11.45 3.52 5.68
CA ALA A 20 -12.64 4.29 6.03
C ALA A 20 -12.99 4.21 7.52
N GLN A 21 -12.73 3.07 8.16
CA GLN A 21 -13.00 2.87 9.59
C GLN A 21 -11.92 3.45 10.50
N THR A 22 -10.67 3.53 10.02
CA THR A 22 -9.51 3.75 10.90
C THR A 22 -8.64 4.95 10.53
N GLY A 23 -8.83 5.53 9.34
CA GLY A 23 -8.02 6.61 8.79
C GLY A 23 -6.55 6.23 8.59
N PHE A 24 -6.25 4.93 8.42
CA PHE A 24 -4.90 4.39 8.37
C PHE A 24 -3.97 5.11 7.40
N PHE A 25 -4.36 5.31 6.14
CA PHE A 25 -3.48 5.91 5.14
C PHE A 25 -3.15 7.36 5.46
N ARG A 26 -4.14 8.12 5.99
CA ARG A 26 -3.93 9.49 6.43
C ARG A 26 -3.01 9.56 7.65
N ASP A 27 -3.23 8.71 8.64
CA ASP A 27 -2.52 8.80 9.93
C ASP A 27 -1.08 8.25 9.83
N VAL A 28 -0.84 7.22 9.01
CA VAL A 28 0.47 6.57 8.87
C VAL A 28 1.31 7.18 7.74
N PHE A 29 0.71 7.46 6.59
CA PHE A 29 1.41 7.96 5.40
C PHE A 29 1.17 9.44 5.10
N GLY A 30 0.30 10.09 5.88
CA GLY A 30 0.05 11.53 5.76
C GLY A 30 1.31 12.35 6.00
N GLY A 31 1.50 13.39 5.19
CA GLY A 31 2.66 14.29 5.27
C GLY A 31 3.93 13.77 4.58
N LEU A 32 4.10 12.45 4.40
CA LEU A 32 5.26 11.89 3.69
C LEU A 32 5.27 12.25 2.20
N GLY A 33 4.11 12.17 1.55
CA GLY A 33 4.00 12.37 0.10
C GLY A 33 4.28 13.79 -0.41
N GLY A 34 4.48 14.77 0.49
CA GLY A 34 4.71 16.17 0.12
C GLY A 34 3.65 16.69 -0.87
N ARG A 35 4.06 17.12 -2.05
CA ARG A 35 3.18 17.61 -3.14
C ARG A 35 2.74 16.51 -4.13
N ALA A 36 3.18 15.27 -3.94
CA ALA A 36 2.89 14.18 -4.87
C ALA A 36 1.44 13.69 -4.69
N ARG A 37 0.59 14.01 -5.67
CA ARG A 37 -0.84 13.64 -5.67
C ARG A 37 -1.07 12.13 -5.66
N ASP A 38 -0.19 11.39 -6.33
CA ASP A 38 -0.32 9.93 -6.47
C ASP A 38 0.45 9.14 -5.40
N PHE A 39 0.90 9.78 -4.31
CA PHE A 39 1.67 9.08 -3.26
C PHE A 39 0.83 8.02 -2.55
N ILE A 40 -0.30 8.41 -1.96
CA ILE A 40 -1.22 7.47 -1.28
C ILE A 40 -1.74 6.40 -2.24
N PRO A 41 -2.19 6.72 -3.47
CA PRO A 41 -2.51 5.69 -4.48
C PRO A 41 -1.37 4.69 -4.73
N SER A 42 -0.11 5.15 -4.75
CA SER A 42 1.06 4.26 -4.92
C SER A 42 1.26 3.32 -3.73
N VAL A 43 1.07 3.81 -2.50
CA VAL A 43 1.11 2.97 -1.29
C VAL A 43 -0.01 1.93 -1.31
N LYS A 44 -1.24 2.35 -1.64
CA LYS A 44 -2.39 1.45 -1.78
C LYS A 44 -2.12 0.35 -2.81
N LEU A 45 -1.54 0.70 -3.96
CA LEU A 45 -1.17 -0.26 -5.00
C LEU A 45 -0.14 -1.30 -4.51
N LEU A 46 0.88 -0.88 -3.74
CA LEU A 46 1.85 -1.80 -3.15
C LEU A 46 1.20 -2.78 -2.17
N MET A 47 0.29 -2.30 -1.32
CA MET A 47 -0.42 -3.15 -0.37
C MET A 47 -1.35 -4.15 -1.07
N VAL A 48 -2.10 -3.68 -2.07
CA VAL A 48 -2.96 -4.55 -2.88
C VAL A 48 -2.13 -5.61 -3.59
N ASN A 49 -0.98 -5.26 -4.16
CA ASN A 49 -0.07 -6.23 -4.76
C ASN A 49 0.36 -7.31 -3.76
N LYS A 50 0.64 -6.95 -2.50
CA LYS A 50 1.00 -7.92 -1.46
C LYS A 50 -0.15 -8.78 -0.96
N LEU A 51 -1.39 -8.30 -1.08
CA LEU A 51 -2.60 -9.08 -0.76
C LEU A 51 -3.06 -9.99 -1.91
N GLU A 52 -2.45 -9.86 -3.09
CA GLU A 52 -2.80 -10.62 -4.29
C GLU A 52 -1.57 -11.39 -4.79
N ASP A 53 -1.26 -11.30 -6.09
CA ASP A 53 -0.27 -12.12 -6.79
C ASP A 53 1.19 -11.78 -6.44
N SER A 54 1.43 -10.77 -5.60
CA SER A 54 2.78 -10.34 -5.16
C SER A 54 3.78 -10.18 -6.30
N VAL A 55 3.34 -9.55 -7.40
CA VAL A 55 4.15 -9.28 -8.58
C VAL A 55 5.38 -8.43 -8.20
N ALA A 56 6.51 -8.68 -8.87
CA ALA A 56 7.72 -7.90 -8.69
C ALA A 56 7.45 -6.40 -8.92
N ILE A 57 7.86 -5.55 -7.97
CA ILE A 57 7.54 -4.11 -7.93
C ILE A 57 7.90 -3.41 -9.24
N HIS A 58 9.05 -3.75 -9.84
CA HIS A 58 9.52 -3.14 -11.08
C HIS A 58 8.63 -3.40 -12.31
N ARG A 59 7.76 -4.42 -12.27
CA ARG A 59 6.78 -4.74 -13.34
C ARG A 59 5.35 -4.37 -12.96
N LEU A 60 5.12 -3.86 -11.75
CA LEU A 60 3.76 -3.76 -11.20
C LEU A 60 2.83 -2.91 -12.08
N MET A 61 3.35 -1.84 -12.67
CA MET A 61 2.58 -0.98 -13.57
C MET A 61 2.20 -1.69 -14.89
N ASP A 62 2.97 -2.66 -15.36
CA ASP A 62 2.65 -3.43 -16.57
C ASP A 62 1.50 -4.40 -16.34
N PHE A 63 1.46 -5.01 -15.15
CA PHE A 63 0.45 -6.00 -14.78
C PHE A 63 -0.82 -5.38 -14.18
N THR A 64 -0.78 -4.10 -13.78
CA THR A 64 -1.95 -3.44 -13.20
C THR A 64 -2.81 -2.79 -14.29
N PRO A 65 -4.08 -3.22 -14.46
CA PRO A 65 -4.99 -2.59 -15.40
C PRO A 65 -5.29 -1.14 -15.05
N LYS A 66 -5.61 -0.32 -16.07
CA LYS A 66 -5.86 1.12 -15.89
C LYS A 66 -7.07 1.38 -14.99
N GLU A 67 -8.10 0.56 -15.11
CA GLU A 67 -9.33 0.62 -14.34
C GLU A 67 -9.04 0.45 -12.85
N LYS A 68 -8.18 -0.51 -12.50
CA LYS A 68 -7.75 -0.73 -11.11
C LYS A 68 -6.96 0.46 -10.56
N LEU A 69 -6.07 1.04 -11.36
CA LEU A 69 -5.35 2.26 -10.98
C LEU A 69 -6.32 3.42 -10.72
N THR A 70 -7.34 3.59 -11.56
CA THR A 70 -8.35 4.63 -11.37
C THR A 70 -9.13 4.44 -10.07
N ILE A 71 -9.53 3.21 -9.74
CA ILE A 71 -10.22 2.91 -8.47
C ILE A 71 -9.33 3.24 -7.27
N LEU A 72 -8.03 2.98 -7.36
CA LEU A 72 -7.05 3.30 -6.32
C LEU A 72 -6.75 4.81 -6.20
N GLY A 73 -7.35 5.64 -7.05
CA GLY A 73 -7.23 7.10 -7.01
C GLY A 73 -6.12 7.69 -7.88
N PHE A 74 -5.53 6.93 -8.80
CA PHE A 74 -4.60 7.50 -9.77
C PHE A 74 -5.33 8.33 -10.82
N GLY A 75 -4.90 9.58 -11.02
CA GLY A 75 -5.44 10.42 -12.10
C GLY A 75 -4.96 9.99 -13.50
N LYS A 76 -3.76 9.40 -13.58
CA LYS A 76 -3.19 8.81 -14.79
C LYS A 76 -2.24 7.68 -14.44
N LYS A 77 -2.04 6.75 -15.37
CA LYS A 77 -1.00 5.73 -15.23
C LYS A 77 0.37 6.41 -15.11
N LYS A 78 1.10 6.12 -14.03
CA LYS A 78 2.48 6.58 -13.83
C LYS A 78 3.45 5.80 -14.73
N SER A 79 4.58 6.39 -15.06
CA SER A 79 5.71 5.62 -15.60
C SER A 79 6.35 4.79 -14.50
N ASP A 80 6.97 3.67 -14.87
CA ASP A 80 7.65 2.77 -13.93
C ASP A 80 8.71 3.51 -13.12
N ARG A 81 9.50 4.37 -13.79
CA ARG A 81 10.47 5.25 -13.11
C ARG A 81 9.82 6.11 -12.02
N SER A 82 8.67 6.70 -12.31
CA SER A 82 7.97 7.57 -11.35
C SER A 82 7.36 6.78 -10.20
N PHE A 83 6.91 5.56 -10.47
CA PHE A 83 6.41 4.65 -9.45
C PHE A 83 7.57 4.16 -8.55
N ASN A 84 8.63 3.63 -9.14
CA ASN A 84 9.81 3.13 -8.43
C ASN A 84 10.45 4.19 -7.53
N ARG A 85 10.54 5.45 -7.98
CA ARG A 85 10.99 6.57 -7.13
C ARG A 85 10.11 6.80 -5.90
N THR A 86 8.80 6.60 -6.03
CA THR A 86 7.89 6.67 -4.89
C THR A 86 8.13 5.52 -3.91
N VAL A 87 8.44 4.32 -4.41
CA VAL A 87 8.79 3.17 -3.57
C VAL A 87 10.14 3.38 -2.87
N GLU A 88 11.14 3.88 -3.59
CA GLU A 88 12.46 4.23 -3.05
C GLU A 88 12.33 5.24 -1.91
N TYR A 89 11.62 6.35 -2.15
CA TYR A 89 11.34 7.35 -1.12
C TYR A 89 10.60 6.77 0.08
N LEU A 90 9.66 5.85 -0.14
CA LEU A 90 8.97 5.15 0.95
C LEU A 90 9.95 4.28 1.77
N GLY A 91 10.86 3.57 1.10
CA GLY A 91 11.90 2.75 1.73
C GLY A 91 12.89 3.58 2.55
N GLU A 92 13.34 4.71 2.02
CA GLU A 92 14.21 5.66 2.73
C GLU A 92 13.56 6.20 4.01
N ASN A 93 12.24 6.36 4.00
CA ASN A 93 11.45 6.85 5.14
C ASN A 93 10.80 5.72 5.96
N SER A 94 11.23 4.47 5.78
CA SER A 94 10.62 3.30 6.44
C SER A 94 10.60 3.39 7.96
N GLN A 95 11.64 3.94 8.58
CA GLN A 95 11.69 4.14 10.04
C GLN A 95 10.59 5.08 10.53
N PHE A 96 10.35 6.17 9.81
CA PHE A 96 9.29 7.12 10.14
C PHE A 96 7.91 6.50 9.93
N VAL A 97 7.71 5.75 8.84
CA VAL A 97 6.48 4.99 8.60
C VAL A 97 6.23 4.00 9.73
N MET A 98 7.26 3.29 10.19
CA MET A 98 7.15 2.33 11.28
C MET A 98 6.78 2.99 12.61
N ASP A 99 7.40 4.13 12.95
CA ASP A 99 7.02 4.90 14.15
C ASP A 99 5.55 5.37 14.08
N LYS A 100 5.13 5.92 12.93
CA LYS A 100 3.73 6.32 12.72
C LYS A 100 2.76 5.14 12.80
N TYR A 101 3.13 4.00 12.26
CA TYR A 101 2.36 2.77 12.37
C TYR A 101 2.21 2.32 13.83
N GLN A 102 3.28 2.35 14.62
CA GLN A 102 3.23 2.03 16.04
C GLN A 102 2.38 3.03 16.84
N GLN A 103 2.46 4.32 16.53
CA GLN A 103 1.59 5.33 17.14
C GLN A 103 0.13 5.08 16.78
N TRP A 104 -0.16 4.76 15.52
CA TRP A 104 -1.51 4.47 15.04
C TRP A 104 -2.09 3.21 15.70
N THR A 105 -1.32 2.12 15.84
CA THR A 105 -1.78 0.90 16.52
C THR A 105 -2.10 1.16 18.00
N LYS A 106 -1.25 1.92 18.71
CA LYS A 106 -1.51 2.35 20.09
C LYS A 106 -2.81 3.17 20.19
N LYS A 107 -2.97 4.17 19.32
CA LYS A 107 -4.16 5.04 19.28
C LYS A 107 -5.46 4.26 19.08
N ASN A 108 -5.43 3.19 18.27
CA ASN A 108 -6.60 2.38 17.97
C ASN A 108 -6.79 1.17 18.92
N GLY A 109 -6.00 1.07 20.00
CA GLY A 109 -6.11 -0.04 20.94
C GLY A 109 -5.74 -1.41 20.36
N LEU A 110 -4.91 -1.44 19.31
CA LEU A 110 -4.47 -2.66 18.63
C LEU A 110 -3.17 -3.23 19.22
N VAL A 111 -2.68 -2.64 20.31
CA VAL A 111 -1.51 -3.14 21.05
C VAL A 111 -1.99 -4.03 22.17
N ASP A 112 -1.70 -5.33 22.04
CA ASP A 112 -1.91 -6.28 23.11
C ASP A 112 -0.80 -6.16 24.17
N LYS A 113 -1.15 -6.41 25.43
CA LYS A 113 -0.19 -6.54 26.54
C LYS A 113 0.51 -7.89 26.51
N THR A 114 -0.10 -8.87 25.87
CA THR A 114 0.41 -10.23 25.75
C THR A 114 1.10 -10.38 24.41
N GLN A 115 2.43 -10.47 24.42
CA GLN A 115 3.17 -10.85 23.21
C GLN A 115 3.15 -12.37 23.09
N ASN A 116 2.32 -12.90 22.19
CA ASN A 116 2.49 -14.27 21.73
C ASN A 116 3.66 -14.26 20.74
N VAL A 117 4.82 -14.74 21.19
CA VAL A 117 6.00 -14.88 20.33
C VAL A 117 5.70 -16.00 19.33
N ASP A 118 5.39 -15.61 18.09
CA ASP A 118 5.26 -16.56 17.00
C ASP A 118 6.66 -16.85 16.41
N PHE A 119 7.18 -18.04 16.72
CA PHE A 119 8.43 -18.54 16.16
C PHE A 119 8.29 -19.05 14.72
N SER A 120 7.13 -18.91 14.07
CA SER A 120 6.89 -19.41 12.71
C SER A 120 7.61 -18.63 11.60
N SER A 121 8.40 -17.60 11.92
CA SER A 121 9.11 -16.84 10.90
C SER A 121 10.37 -17.59 10.43
N SER A 122 10.26 -18.12 9.22
CA SER A 122 11.31 -18.61 8.33
C SER A 122 12.34 -17.50 8.00
N TYR A 123 13.04 -16.97 9.00
CA TYR A 123 14.15 -16.02 8.82
C TYR A 123 15.47 -16.70 8.40
N PHE A 124 15.41 -17.93 7.90
CA PHE A 124 16.53 -18.72 7.39
C PHE A 124 16.28 -19.19 5.95
N GLU A 125 15.90 -18.27 5.06
CA GLU A 125 16.13 -18.44 3.62
C GLU A 125 17.23 -17.47 3.15
#